data_AF-A0A3C1Q3C8-F1
#
_entry.id   AF-A0A3C1Q3C8-F1
#
_cell.length_a   1.000
_cell.length_b   1.000
_cell.length_c   1.000
_cell.angle_alpha   90.00
_cell.angle_beta   90.00
_cell.angle_gamma   90.00
#
_symmetry.space_group_name_H-M   'P 1'
#
loop_
_entity.id
_entity.type
_entity.pdbx_description
1 polymer ?
#
loop_
_entity_poly.entity_id
_entity_poly.type
_entity_poly.pdbx_seq_one_letter_code
_entity_poly.pdbx_strand_id
1 'polypeptide(L)'
;MKLLSTLAIFTSPLLADISLDPTFHFNGVIGDTSAESFSEIGGHAHDPNDNFAVQGLEPGMNLRVDDWLAGFTNINIFTDSNHEIDWELEEAFLKFKNLPGGFEVRGGRMLARMGLQNNQHLHTWTLINSNLTTSQFLGEEGLMSEGIELTWRKDFDRGFLAISSNFSNTASHHHRDDEGHGKDEHGHSPEDAFMEDNVFVSRLLLSYNWNDFHQNILGLNTAWGKNGYRRETSMHSIDYAYTWRENGIELGGREFSIGAEYFYR
;
A
#
# COMPACT_ATOMS: atom_id res chain seq x y z
N MET A 1 -53.94 38.50 -17.05
CA MET A 1 -52.62 38.57 -17.71
C MET A 1 -51.68 37.67 -16.91
N LYS A 2 -51.39 36.45 -17.39
CA LYS A 2 -50.50 35.50 -16.69
C LYS A 2 -49.06 35.79 -17.12
N LEU A 3 -48.20 36.17 -16.17
CA LEU A 3 -46.76 36.26 -16.38
C LEU A 3 -46.19 34.84 -16.44
N LEU A 4 -45.62 34.47 -17.58
CA LEU A 4 -44.78 33.29 -17.73
C LEU A 4 -43.39 33.66 -17.22
N SER A 5 -42.93 33.01 -16.15
CA SER A 5 -41.55 33.08 -15.69
C SER A 5 -40.69 32.14 -16.53
N THR A 6 -39.85 32.69 -17.41
CA THR A 6 -38.90 31.90 -18.18
C THR A 6 -37.71 31.56 -17.29
N LEU A 7 -37.56 30.28 -16.92
CA LEU A 7 -36.36 29.78 -16.24
C LEU A 7 -35.25 29.62 -17.29
N ALA A 8 -34.28 30.52 -17.29
CA ALA A 8 -33.07 30.37 -18.08
C ALA A 8 -32.11 29.43 -17.34
N ILE A 9 -32.02 28.19 -17.80
CA ILE A 9 -30.97 27.27 -17.38
C ILE A 9 -29.73 27.63 -18.19
N PHE A 10 -28.79 28.34 -17.57
CA PHE A 10 -27.45 28.49 -18.12
C PHE A 10 -26.68 27.20 -17.86
N THR A 11 -26.59 26.32 -18.86
CA THR A 11 -25.63 25.23 -18.86
C THR A 11 -24.27 25.77 -19.30
N SER A 12 -23.53 26.36 -18.36
CA SER A 12 -22.09 26.48 -18.53
C SER A 12 -21.52 25.06 -18.64
N PRO A 13 -20.65 24.73 -19.62
CA PRO A 13 -19.94 23.47 -19.57
C PRO A 13 -19.07 23.50 -18.30
N LEU A 14 -19.44 22.67 -17.32
CA LEU A 14 -18.64 22.45 -16.12
C LEU A 14 -17.42 21.65 -16.57
N LEU A 15 -16.37 22.32 -17.02
CA LEU A 15 -15.07 21.67 -17.21
C LEU A 15 -14.57 21.32 -15.80
N ALA A 16 -14.44 20.03 -15.53
CA ALA A 16 -13.82 19.55 -14.30
C ALA A 16 -12.38 20.08 -14.22
N ASP A 17 -11.95 20.48 -13.02
CA ASP A 17 -10.56 20.82 -12.76
C ASP A 17 -9.75 19.52 -12.70
N ILE A 18 -8.75 19.39 -13.56
CA ILE A 18 -7.93 18.17 -13.69
C ILE A 18 -6.48 18.52 -13.36
N SER A 19 -5.95 17.88 -12.33
CA SER A 19 -4.55 17.97 -11.92
C SER A 19 -3.84 16.63 -12.12
N LEU A 20 -2.63 16.68 -12.66
CA LEU A 20 -1.71 15.56 -12.79
C LEU A 20 -0.39 15.93 -12.12
N ASP A 21 0.00 15.20 -11.09
CA ASP A 21 1.26 15.44 -10.36
C ASP A 21 2.17 14.23 -10.46
N PRO A 22 3.22 14.30 -11.29
CA PRO A 22 4.21 13.24 -11.35
C PRO A 22 5.07 13.21 -10.09
N THR A 23 5.46 12.02 -9.66
CA THR A 23 6.40 11.79 -8.57
C THR A 23 7.56 10.93 -9.07
N PHE A 24 8.73 11.09 -8.46
CA PHE A 24 9.90 10.28 -8.79
C PHE A 24 10.75 10.11 -7.53
N HIS A 25 11.05 8.86 -7.18
CA HIS A 25 11.94 8.52 -6.07
C HIS A 25 13.05 7.59 -6.53
N PHE A 26 14.16 7.61 -5.80
CA PHE A 26 15.30 6.72 -6.03
C PHE A 26 15.81 6.20 -4.69
N ASN A 27 15.88 4.88 -4.61
CA ASN A 27 16.36 4.12 -3.47
C ASN A 27 17.49 3.21 -3.94
N GLY A 28 18.64 3.35 -3.30
CA GLY A 28 19.81 2.54 -3.58
C GLY A 28 20.70 2.41 -2.36
N VAL A 29 21.44 1.32 -2.33
CA VAL A 29 22.31 0.98 -1.21
C VAL A 29 23.72 0.69 -1.72
N ILE A 30 24.69 1.06 -0.90
CA ILE A 30 26.07 0.64 -1.03
C ILE A 30 26.57 0.22 0.35
N GLY A 31 27.13 -0.98 0.44
CA GLY A 31 27.54 -1.59 1.69
C GLY A 31 28.46 -2.78 1.48
N ASP A 32 28.73 -3.48 2.57
CA ASP A 32 29.46 -4.74 2.56
C ASP A 32 28.80 -5.68 3.57
N THR A 33 28.84 -6.98 3.30
CA THR A 33 28.22 -8.00 4.13
C THR A 33 29.15 -9.19 4.29
N SER A 34 29.15 -9.78 5.48
CA SER A 34 29.84 -11.05 5.72
C SER A 34 28.96 -12.26 5.36
N ALA A 35 27.75 -12.03 4.84
CA ALA A 35 26.85 -13.08 4.40
C ALA A 35 27.37 -13.74 3.12
N GLU A 36 27.40 -15.07 3.08
CA GLU A 36 27.81 -15.82 1.88
C GLU A 36 26.71 -15.82 0.80
N SER A 37 25.44 -15.67 1.20
CA SER A 37 24.26 -15.62 0.32
C SER A 37 23.36 -14.42 0.67
N PHE A 38 23.81 -13.20 0.32
CA PHE A 38 23.10 -11.97 0.69
C PHE A 38 21.67 -11.90 0.13
N SER A 39 21.45 -12.43 -1.08
CA SER A 39 20.12 -12.54 -1.69
C SER A 39 19.15 -13.46 -0.93
N GLU A 40 19.64 -14.40 -0.11
CA GLU A 40 18.80 -15.28 0.71
C GLU A 40 18.43 -14.68 2.08
N ILE A 41 19.00 -13.50 2.41
CA ILE A 41 18.75 -12.81 3.69
C ILE A 41 17.68 -11.73 3.53
N GLY A 42 17.54 -11.16 2.33
CA GLY A 42 16.43 -10.27 1.99
C GLY A 42 15.12 -11.05 2.00
N GLY A 43 14.14 -10.60 2.78
CA GLY A 43 12.84 -11.27 2.86
C GLY A 43 11.81 -10.64 1.92
N HIS A 44 12.03 -9.39 1.52
CA HIS A 44 11.14 -8.64 0.64
C HIS A 44 11.81 -8.42 -0.71
N ALA A 45 11.04 -8.37 -1.79
CA ALA A 45 11.56 -8.27 -3.16
C ALA A 45 12.33 -6.97 -3.47
N HIS A 46 12.25 -5.98 -2.57
CA HIS A 46 12.94 -4.69 -2.70
C HIS A 46 14.00 -4.50 -1.62
N ASP A 47 14.26 -5.53 -0.81
CA ASP A 47 15.44 -5.56 0.05
C ASP A 47 16.71 -5.58 -0.82
N PRO A 48 17.84 -5.07 -0.31
CA PRO A 48 19.11 -5.22 -0.99
C PRO A 48 19.46 -6.68 -1.30
N ASN A 49 19.91 -6.93 -2.52
CA ASN A 49 20.33 -8.25 -2.98
C ASN A 49 21.85 -8.35 -3.29
N ASP A 50 22.57 -7.23 -3.26
CA ASP A 50 24.04 -7.17 -3.36
C ASP A 50 24.62 -5.98 -2.54
N ASN A 51 25.94 -5.95 -2.39
CA ASN A 51 26.73 -4.87 -1.80
C ASN A 51 26.48 -3.52 -2.48
N PHE A 52 26.07 -3.52 -3.75
CA PHE A 52 25.50 -2.37 -4.43
C PHE A 52 24.19 -2.79 -5.09
N ALA A 53 23.09 -2.15 -4.72
CA ALA A 53 21.79 -2.43 -5.33
C ALA A 53 21.01 -1.15 -5.58
N VAL A 54 20.38 -1.08 -6.76
CA VAL A 54 19.27 -0.15 -7.02
C VAL A 54 18.01 -0.85 -6.57
N GLN A 55 17.56 -0.53 -5.35
CA GLN A 55 16.36 -1.10 -4.76
C GLN A 55 15.10 -0.58 -5.45
N GLY A 56 15.14 0.65 -5.97
CA GLY A 56 14.03 1.18 -6.73
C GLY A 56 14.29 2.53 -7.38
N LEU A 57 13.77 2.67 -8.60
CA LEU A 57 13.47 3.92 -9.29
C LEU A 57 11.95 3.94 -9.44
N GLU A 58 11.29 4.84 -8.69
CA GLU A 58 9.83 4.80 -8.51
C GLU A 58 9.13 6.01 -9.19
N PRO A 59 8.90 5.98 -10.51
CA PRO A 59 8.02 6.95 -11.15
C PRO A 59 6.56 6.70 -10.77
N GLY A 60 5.85 7.77 -10.42
CA GLY A 60 4.44 7.73 -10.11
C GLY A 60 3.67 8.92 -10.67
N MET A 61 2.34 8.83 -10.60
CA MET A 61 1.44 9.89 -11.04
C MET A 61 0.21 9.94 -10.12
N ASN A 62 -0.10 11.15 -9.64
CA ASN A 62 -1.34 11.44 -8.95
C ASN A 62 -2.31 12.13 -9.90
N LEU A 63 -3.53 11.62 -10.00
CA LEU A 63 -4.64 12.27 -10.69
C LEU A 63 -5.59 12.88 -9.65
N ARG A 64 -6.05 14.09 -9.88
CA ARG A 64 -7.21 14.68 -9.18
C ARG A 64 -8.16 15.27 -10.20
N VAL A 65 -9.44 14.93 -10.08
CA VAL A 65 -10.52 15.53 -10.87
C VAL A 65 -11.54 16.10 -9.90
N ASP A 66 -11.56 17.42 -9.80
CA ASP A 66 -12.22 18.18 -8.75
C ASP A 66 -11.95 17.57 -7.36
N ASP A 67 -12.95 17.60 -6.48
CA ASP A 67 -12.89 17.03 -5.13
C ASP A 67 -13.39 15.59 -5.03
N TRP A 68 -13.95 15.01 -6.09
CA TRP A 68 -14.67 13.73 -6.01
C TRP A 68 -13.90 12.54 -6.55
N LEU A 69 -12.92 12.73 -7.44
CA LEU A 69 -12.10 11.64 -7.98
C LEU A 69 -10.62 11.90 -7.74
N ALA A 70 -9.92 10.87 -7.28
CA ALA A 70 -8.48 10.79 -7.31
C ALA A 70 -8.04 9.52 -8.03
N GLY A 71 -6.81 9.50 -8.52
CA GLY A 71 -6.15 8.31 -9.02
C GLY A 71 -4.69 8.31 -8.60
N PHE A 72 -4.11 7.13 -8.51
CA PHE A 72 -2.70 6.95 -8.20
C PHE A 72 -2.15 5.80 -9.01
N THR A 73 -0.94 5.98 -9.54
CA THR A 73 -0.14 4.90 -10.07
C THR A 73 1.31 5.06 -9.65
N ASN A 74 1.96 3.94 -9.37
CA ASN A 74 3.38 3.86 -9.07
C ASN A 74 3.94 2.59 -9.71
N ILE A 75 5.11 2.71 -10.32
CA ILE A 75 5.89 1.63 -10.87
C ILE A 75 7.22 1.63 -10.12
N ASN A 76 7.72 0.47 -9.72
CA ASN A 76 9.08 0.32 -9.24
C ASN A 76 9.96 -0.29 -10.34
N ILE A 77 11.16 0.24 -10.55
CA ILE A 77 12.17 -0.30 -11.47
C ILE A 77 13.42 -0.58 -10.64
N PHE A 78 13.85 -1.83 -10.59
CA PHE A 78 14.90 -2.28 -9.69
C PHE A 78 15.88 -3.22 -10.39
N THR A 79 16.94 -3.57 -9.67
CA THR A 79 17.89 -4.58 -10.11
C THR A 79 17.60 -5.89 -9.39
N ASP A 80 17.36 -6.96 -10.13
CA ASP A 80 17.09 -8.29 -9.58
C ASP A 80 18.37 -8.94 -8.99
N SER A 81 18.25 -10.17 -8.49
CA SER A 81 19.38 -10.91 -7.90
C SER A 81 20.46 -11.31 -8.91
N ASN A 82 20.19 -11.23 -10.21
CA ASN A 82 21.13 -11.50 -11.30
C ASN A 82 21.76 -10.23 -11.88
N HIS A 83 21.52 -9.08 -11.25
CA HIS A 83 21.93 -7.75 -11.72
C HIS A 83 21.26 -7.29 -13.01
N GLU A 84 20.10 -7.85 -13.35
CA GLU A 84 19.28 -7.44 -14.47
C GLU A 84 18.24 -6.40 -14.04
N ILE A 85 17.83 -5.53 -14.96
CA ILE A 85 16.79 -4.54 -14.68
C ILE A 85 15.44 -5.22 -14.81
N ASP A 86 14.65 -5.17 -13.76
CA ASP A 86 13.24 -5.56 -13.76
C ASP A 86 12.34 -4.39 -13.34
N TRP A 87 11.03 -4.54 -13.51
CA TRP A 87 10.05 -3.52 -13.15
C TRP A 87 8.70 -4.11 -12.77
N GLU A 88 8.01 -3.39 -11.91
CA GLU A 88 6.75 -3.84 -11.33
C GLU A 88 5.75 -2.71 -11.20
N LEU A 89 4.49 -3.01 -11.52
CA LEU A 89 3.40 -2.11 -11.21
C LEU A 89 2.95 -2.35 -9.76
N GLU A 90 3.40 -1.49 -8.85
CA GLU A 90 3.04 -1.56 -7.44
C GLU A 90 1.57 -1.17 -7.26
N GLU A 91 1.19 0.06 -7.62
CA GLU A 91 -0.20 0.52 -7.48
C GLU A 91 -0.74 1.13 -8.77
N ALA A 92 -2.03 0.92 -9.02
CA ALA A 92 -2.80 1.55 -10.07
C ALA A 92 -4.29 1.50 -9.72
N PHE A 93 -4.81 2.57 -9.12
CA PHE A 93 -6.22 2.63 -8.71
C PHE A 93 -6.86 3.99 -8.92
N LEU A 94 -8.20 3.97 -8.99
CA LEU A 94 -9.04 5.16 -8.88
C LEU A 94 -9.75 5.16 -7.53
N LYS A 95 -10.00 6.36 -7.00
CA LYS A 95 -10.67 6.61 -5.73
C LYS A 95 -11.79 7.63 -5.91
N PHE A 96 -13.02 7.20 -5.67
CA PHE A 96 -14.16 8.09 -5.48
C PHE A 96 -14.17 8.55 -4.02
N LYS A 97 -13.96 9.84 -3.79
CA LYS A 97 -13.86 10.49 -2.47
C LYS A 97 -15.14 11.24 -2.15
N ASN A 98 -15.26 11.65 -0.89
CA ASN A 98 -16.30 12.56 -0.43
C ASN A 98 -17.73 12.04 -0.73
N LEU A 99 -17.92 10.72 -0.70
CA LEU A 99 -19.25 10.14 -0.85
C LEU A 99 -20.08 10.46 0.42
N PRO A 100 -21.41 10.58 0.28
CA PRO A 100 -22.28 10.92 1.41
C PRO A 100 -22.07 10.00 2.60
N GLY A 101 -21.95 10.56 3.81
CA GLY A 101 -21.79 9.79 5.04
C GLY A 101 -20.33 9.48 5.44
N GLY A 102 -19.34 10.09 4.76
CA GLY A 102 -17.92 9.89 5.06
C GLY A 102 -17.33 8.67 4.38
N PHE A 103 -17.89 8.25 3.26
CA PHE A 103 -17.44 7.08 2.52
C PHE A 103 -16.47 7.46 1.39
N GLU A 104 -15.56 6.55 1.07
CA GLU A 104 -14.78 6.54 -0.15
C GLU A 104 -14.73 5.12 -0.72
N VAL A 105 -14.60 5.00 -2.04
CA VAL A 105 -14.42 3.72 -2.73
C VAL A 105 -13.18 3.79 -3.59
N ARG A 106 -12.28 2.82 -3.43
CA ARG A 106 -11.14 2.59 -4.32
C ARG A 106 -11.34 1.35 -5.17
N GLY A 107 -10.84 1.38 -6.40
CA GLY A 107 -10.84 0.21 -7.28
C GLY A 107 -9.58 0.19 -8.15
N GLY A 108 -8.94 -0.97 -8.24
CA GLY A 108 -7.70 -1.19 -9.00
C GLY A 108 -6.72 -2.09 -8.26
N ARG A 109 -5.43 -1.99 -8.62
CA ARG A 109 -4.32 -2.59 -7.90
C ARG A 109 -3.85 -1.65 -6.79
N MET A 110 -3.79 -2.14 -5.56
CA MET A 110 -3.39 -1.37 -4.39
C MET A 110 -2.81 -2.27 -3.31
N LEU A 111 -1.93 -1.73 -2.48
CA LEU A 111 -1.45 -2.42 -1.29
C LEU A 111 -2.59 -2.56 -0.27
N ALA A 112 -2.81 -3.77 0.21
CA ALA A 112 -3.85 -4.04 1.19
C ALA A 112 -3.54 -3.38 2.54
N ARG A 113 -4.58 -2.88 3.21
CA ARG A 113 -4.48 -2.24 4.53
C ARG A 113 -4.22 -3.21 5.67
N MET A 114 -3.02 -3.80 5.70
CA MET A 114 -2.54 -4.71 6.74
C MET A 114 -1.26 -4.16 7.41
N GLY A 115 -1.17 -4.21 8.75
CA GLY A 115 0.03 -3.81 9.50
C GLY A 115 0.47 -2.36 9.33
N LEU A 116 1.69 -2.05 9.77
CA LEU A 116 2.29 -0.72 9.58
C LEU A 116 2.91 -0.56 8.19
N GLN A 117 3.61 -1.59 7.72
CA GLN A 117 4.50 -1.44 6.58
C GLN A 117 3.92 -1.89 5.24
N ASN A 118 3.00 -2.85 5.19
CA ASN A 118 2.44 -3.32 3.90
C ASN A 118 1.86 -2.19 3.02
N ASN A 119 1.46 -1.07 3.63
CA ASN A 119 0.84 0.07 2.96
C ASN A 119 1.86 1.15 2.52
N GLN A 120 3.14 0.81 2.50
CA GLN A 120 4.24 1.74 2.32
C GLN A 120 5.11 1.28 1.15
N HIS A 121 5.39 2.22 0.26
CA HIS A 121 6.32 2.03 -0.84
C HIS A 121 7.75 2.18 -0.33
N LEU A 122 8.71 1.63 -1.06
CA LEU A 122 10.12 1.62 -0.71
C LEU A 122 10.65 3.02 -0.32
N HIS A 123 10.30 4.08 -1.06
CA HIS A 123 10.72 5.45 -0.74
C HIS A 123 10.22 5.99 0.62
N THR A 124 9.23 5.37 1.25
CA THR A 124 8.73 5.77 2.57
C THR A 124 9.34 4.99 3.73
N TRP A 125 10.11 3.93 3.44
CA TRP A 125 10.72 3.12 4.49
C TRP A 125 11.76 3.92 5.28
N THR A 126 11.80 3.67 6.59
CA THR A 126 12.77 4.30 7.51
C THR A 126 14.05 3.48 7.65
N LEU A 127 14.03 2.24 7.16
CA LEU A 127 15.15 1.31 7.11
C LEU A 127 15.39 0.86 5.68
N ILE A 128 16.58 0.35 5.42
CA ILE A 128 17.00 -0.14 4.10
C ILE A 128 16.21 -1.40 3.71
N ASN A 129 15.92 -2.26 4.70
CA ASN A 129 15.15 -3.48 4.53
C ASN A 129 13.71 -3.29 5.01
N SER A 130 12.84 -4.11 4.45
CA SER A 130 11.51 -4.32 4.97
C SER A 130 11.54 -5.02 6.33
N ASN A 131 10.47 -4.86 7.11
CA ASN A 131 10.32 -5.64 8.31
C ASN A 131 10.05 -7.12 7.96
N LEU A 132 10.58 -8.02 8.80
CA LEU A 132 10.41 -9.46 8.61
C LEU A 132 8.94 -9.90 8.70
N THR A 133 8.10 -9.16 9.42
CA THR A 133 6.68 -9.50 9.55
C THR A 133 5.98 -9.46 8.19
N THR A 134 6.28 -8.46 7.37
CA THR A 134 5.66 -8.25 6.06
C THR A 134 5.98 -9.43 5.16
N SER A 135 7.26 -9.75 4.97
CA SER A 135 7.66 -10.88 4.12
C SER A 135 7.15 -12.23 4.62
N GLN A 136 7.28 -12.50 5.92
CA GLN A 136 6.93 -13.81 6.48
C GLN A 136 5.42 -14.09 6.54
N PHE A 137 4.59 -13.05 6.65
CA PHE A 137 3.13 -13.22 6.73
C PHE A 137 2.44 -12.93 5.41
N LEU A 138 2.88 -11.90 4.68
CA LEU A 138 2.19 -11.36 3.51
C LEU A 138 2.83 -11.74 2.17
N GLY A 139 4.06 -12.26 2.19
CA GLY A 139 4.82 -12.59 0.98
C GLY A 139 5.87 -11.53 0.67
N GLU A 140 6.76 -11.84 -0.27
CA GLU A 140 7.93 -11.01 -0.61
C GLU A 140 7.56 -9.63 -1.17
N GLU A 141 6.38 -9.51 -1.78
CA GLU A 141 5.80 -8.25 -2.31
C GLU A 141 4.79 -7.60 -1.34
N GLY A 142 4.61 -8.20 -0.16
CA GLY A 142 3.47 -7.91 0.68
C GLY A 142 2.14 -8.36 0.06
N LEU A 143 1.04 -7.96 0.71
CA LEU A 143 -0.30 -8.28 0.25
C LEU A 143 -0.78 -7.21 -0.75
N MET A 144 -0.43 -7.42 -2.02
CA MET A 144 -0.89 -6.60 -3.13
C MET A 144 -2.28 -7.05 -3.59
N SER A 145 -3.25 -6.14 -3.63
CA SER A 145 -4.65 -6.45 -3.92
C SER A 145 -5.12 -5.87 -5.24
N GLU A 146 -5.70 -6.69 -6.11
CA GLU A 146 -6.48 -6.25 -7.27
C GLU A 146 -7.97 -6.42 -6.98
N GLY A 147 -8.65 -5.30 -6.73
CA GLY A 147 -10.05 -5.35 -6.35
C GLY A 147 -10.62 -4.00 -5.95
N ILE A 148 -11.55 -4.04 -5.00
CA ILE A 148 -12.31 -2.88 -4.55
C ILE A 148 -12.17 -2.74 -3.03
N GLU A 149 -11.96 -1.52 -2.57
CA GLU A 149 -12.00 -1.18 -1.15
C GLU A 149 -13.07 -0.13 -0.88
N LEU A 150 -13.93 -0.39 0.11
CA LEU A 150 -14.81 0.60 0.71
C LEU A 150 -14.20 1.08 2.02
N THR A 151 -14.09 2.39 2.20
CA THR A 151 -13.67 2.98 3.47
C THR A 151 -14.75 3.93 3.98
N TRP A 152 -15.03 3.84 5.28
CA TRP A 152 -15.78 4.84 6.04
C TRP A 152 -14.82 5.57 6.96
N ARG A 153 -14.87 6.90 6.99
CA ARG A 153 -14.04 7.74 7.84
C ARG A 153 -14.90 8.77 8.57
N LYS A 154 -14.55 9.00 9.84
CA LYS A 154 -15.10 10.09 10.65
C LYS A 154 -13.99 10.82 11.39
N ASP A 155 -13.87 12.11 11.10
CA ASP A 155 -12.96 13.02 11.80
C ASP A 155 -13.58 13.55 13.10
N PHE A 156 -12.73 13.90 14.06
CA PHE A 156 -13.05 14.58 15.30
C PHE A 156 -11.87 15.48 15.70
N ASP A 157 -12.04 16.36 16.69
CA ASP A 157 -11.09 17.44 17.00
C ASP A 157 -9.62 17.01 17.17
N ARG A 158 -9.38 15.77 17.58
CA ARG A 158 -8.07 15.22 17.90
C ARG A 158 -7.64 14.06 17.01
N GLY A 159 -8.29 13.85 15.86
CA GLY A 159 -7.91 12.79 14.95
C GLY A 159 -9.09 12.21 14.19
N PHE A 160 -9.05 10.91 13.91
CA PHE A 160 -10.07 10.25 13.11
C PHE A 160 -10.20 8.77 13.42
N LEU A 161 -11.36 8.22 13.07
CA LEU A 161 -11.59 6.79 12.99
C LEU A 161 -11.89 6.42 11.53
N ALA A 162 -11.26 5.36 11.03
CA ALA A 162 -11.55 4.81 9.71
C ALA A 162 -11.79 3.30 9.79
N ILE A 163 -12.75 2.82 9.01
CA ILE A 163 -13.01 1.40 8.78
C ILE A 163 -12.87 1.16 7.29
N SER A 164 -11.93 0.32 6.89
CA SER A 164 -11.69 -0.07 5.50
C SER A 164 -12.00 -1.55 5.33
N SER A 165 -12.67 -1.92 4.23
CA SER A 165 -12.89 -3.31 3.82
C SER A 165 -12.58 -3.46 2.33
N ASN A 166 -11.62 -4.31 2.01
CA ASN A 166 -11.17 -4.65 0.67
C ASN A 166 -11.64 -6.06 0.31
N PHE A 167 -12.11 -6.24 -0.93
CA PHE A 167 -12.32 -7.55 -1.55
C PHE A 167 -11.54 -7.60 -2.86
N SER A 168 -10.65 -8.57 -2.99
CA SER A 168 -9.68 -8.63 -4.07
C SER A 168 -9.20 -10.06 -4.36
N ASN A 169 -8.47 -10.21 -5.46
CA ASN A 169 -7.47 -11.27 -5.57
C ASN A 169 -6.10 -10.64 -5.31
N THR A 170 -5.14 -11.43 -4.86
CA THR A 170 -3.77 -10.99 -4.73
C THR A 170 -3.16 -10.84 -6.12
N ALA A 171 -2.50 -9.71 -6.37
CA ALA A 171 -1.75 -9.54 -7.61
C ALA A 171 -0.59 -10.54 -7.60
N SER A 172 -0.53 -11.43 -8.58
CA SER A 172 0.66 -12.26 -8.80
C SER A 172 1.59 -11.59 -9.82
N HIS A 173 2.88 -11.74 -9.59
CA HIS A 173 3.90 -11.36 -10.56
C HIS A 173 4.14 -12.57 -11.45
N HIS A 174 3.90 -12.43 -12.75
CA HIS A 174 4.46 -13.36 -13.71
C HIS A 174 5.92 -12.97 -13.87
N HIS A 175 6.81 -13.64 -13.14
CA HIS A 175 8.21 -13.66 -13.56
C HIS A 175 8.23 -14.08 -15.03
N ARG A 176 9.05 -13.39 -15.82
CA ARG A 176 9.36 -13.83 -17.18
C ARG A 176 10.00 -15.21 -17.04
N ASP A 177 9.19 -16.25 -17.19
CA ASP A 177 9.68 -17.61 -17.31
C ASP A 177 10.66 -17.62 -18.47
N ASP A 178 11.92 -17.84 -18.14
CA ASP A 178 12.88 -18.34 -19.09
C ASP A 178 12.26 -19.59 -19.72
N GLU A 179 12.19 -19.63 -21.05
CA GLU A 179 11.58 -20.71 -21.80
C GLU A 179 12.21 -22.05 -21.40
N GLY A 180 11.56 -22.84 -20.54
CA GLY A 180 12.23 -24.08 -20.17
C GLY A 180 11.59 -25.08 -19.24
N HIS A 181 10.46 -24.84 -18.56
CA HIS A 181 9.85 -25.90 -17.75
C HIS A 181 8.35 -25.98 -17.94
N GLY A 182 7.91 -27.17 -18.34
CA GLY A 182 6.53 -27.49 -18.63
C GLY A 182 5.64 -27.22 -17.42
N LYS A 183 4.37 -26.97 -17.74
CA LYS A 183 3.24 -27.09 -16.82
C LYS A 183 3.17 -28.54 -16.31
N ASP A 184 4.04 -28.90 -15.39
CA ASP A 184 3.95 -30.13 -14.63
C ASP A 184 3.46 -29.81 -13.22
N GLU A 185 2.36 -30.47 -12.91
CA GLU A 185 1.63 -30.45 -11.65
C GLU A 185 2.53 -30.92 -10.49
N HIS A 186 2.34 -30.31 -9.31
CA HIS A 186 2.81 -30.77 -7.98
C HIS A 186 4.25 -30.45 -7.55
N GLY A 187 4.58 -29.17 -7.44
CA GLY A 187 5.60 -28.68 -6.51
C GLY A 187 4.96 -27.70 -5.54
N HIS A 188 4.64 -28.14 -4.33
CA HIS A 188 4.16 -27.23 -3.30
C HIS A 188 5.31 -26.41 -2.75
N SER A 189 5.27 -25.09 -2.96
CA SER A 189 6.29 -24.16 -2.49
C SER A 189 5.86 -23.51 -1.16
N PRO A 190 6.80 -23.03 -0.32
CA PRO A 190 6.44 -22.19 0.82
C PRO A 190 5.59 -20.97 0.43
N GLU A 191 5.72 -20.47 -0.81
CA GLU A 191 4.95 -19.32 -1.31
C GLU A 191 3.44 -19.62 -1.46
N ASP A 192 3.07 -20.87 -1.76
CA ASP A 192 1.67 -21.33 -1.81
C ASP A 192 0.96 -21.14 -0.46
N ALA A 193 1.71 -20.91 0.61
CA ALA A 193 1.15 -20.62 1.91
C ALA A 193 0.41 -19.28 1.91
N PHE A 194 0.84 -18.27 1.14
CA PHE A 194 0.29 -16.91 1.12
C PHE A 194 -1.11 -16.80 0.49
N MET A 195 -1.85 -15.74 0.82
CA MET A 195 -3.21 -15.53 0.31
C MET A 195 -3.17 -15.13 -1.18
N GLU A 196 -4.06 -15.71 -1.99
CA GLU A 196 -4.10 -15.49 -3.45
C GLU A 196 -5.50 -15.14 -3.94
N ASP A 197 -6.52 -15.91 -3.55
CA ASP A 197 -7.84 -15.85 -4.19
C ASP A 197 -8.93 -15.43 -3.20
N ASN A 198 -9.85 -14.57 -3.65
CA ASN A 198 -11.02 -14.08 -2.90
C ASN A 198 -10.65 -13.55 -1.51
N VAL A 199 -9.61 -12.72 -1.47
CA VAL A 199 -9.09 -12.14 -0.24
C VAL A 199 -10.00 -11.00 0.21
N PHE A 200 -10.45 -11.09 1.46
CA PHE A 200 -11.19 -10.05 2.16
C PHE A 200 -10.35 -9.50 3.29
N VAL A 201 -9.91 -8.25 3.18
CA VAL A 201 -9.12 -7.54 4.20
C VAL A 201 -9.99 -6.48 4.86
N SER A 202 -9.93 -6.35 6.18
CA SER A 202 -10.57 -5.24 6.89
C SER A 202 -9.64 -4.62 7.91
N ARG A 203 -9.69 -3.29 8.02
CA ARG A 203 -8.89 -2.49 8.96
C ARG A 203 -9.77 -1.51 9.72
N LEU A 204 -9.63 -1.50 11.04
CA LEU A 204 -10.04 -0.39 11.90
C LEU A 204 -8.79 0.43 12.21
N LEU A 205 -8.77 1.69 11.82
CA LEU A 205 -7.66 2.62 12.05
C LEU A 205 -8.13 3.79 12.91
N LEU A 206 -7.53 3.94 14.08
CA LEU A 206 -7.70 5.09 14.96
C LEU A 206 -6.45 5.94 14.93
N SER A 207 -6.60 7.20 14.56
CA SER A 207 -5.59 8.23 14.79
C SER A 207 -6.04 9.13 15.92
N TYR A 208 -5.18 9.36 16.90
CA TYR A 208 -5.45 10.21 18.05
C TYR A 208 -4.22 11.02 18.44
N ASN A 209 -4.34 12.34 18.35
CA ASN A 209 -3.33 13.29 18.78
C ASN A 209 -3.68 13.78 20.18
N TRP A 210 -2.79 13.56 21.15
CA TRP A 210 -3.01 14.09 22.49
C TRP A 210 -2.91 15.63 22.46
N ASN A 211 -1.93 16.14 21.74
CA ASN A 211 -1.76 17.54 21.35
C ASN A 211 -0.98 17.56 20.02
N ASP A 212 -0.60 18.76 19.56
CA ASP A 212 0.09 18.92 18.29
C ASP A 212 1.44 18.17 18.21
N PHE A 213 2.06 17.88 19.36
CA PHE A 213 3.39 17.25 19.49
C PHE A 213 3.34 15.74 19.60
N HIS A 214 2.18 15.14 19.91
CA HIS A 214 2.07 13.71 20.25
C HIS A 214 0.97 13.05 19.42
N GLN A 215 1.39 12.25 18.44
CA GLN A 215 0.52 11.56 17.50
C GLN A 215 0.51 10.06 17.79
N ASN A 216 -0.68 9.45 17.76
CA ASN A 216 -0.87 8.02 17.94
C ASN A 216 -1.67 7.45 16.79
N ILE A 217 -1.26 6.28 16.30
CA ILE A 217 -1.99 5.50 15.32
C ILE A 217 -2.13 4.08 15.87
N LEU A 218 -3.34 3.55 15.85
CA LEU A 218 -3.68 2.18 16.24
C LEU A 218 -4.47 1.52 15.11
N GLY A 219 -3.98 0.39 14.61
CA GLY A 219 -4.64 -0.46 13.63
C GLY A 219 -5.06 -1.80 14.23
N LEU A 220 -6.27 -2.25 13.88
CA LEU A 220 -6.70 -3.64 14.03
C LEU A 220 -7.07 -4.15 12.64
N ASN A 221 -6.39 -5.21 12.20
CA ASN A 221 -6.55 -5.72 10.85
C ASN A 221 -6.88 -7.20 10.85
N THR A 222 -7.59 -7.62 9.82
CA THR A 222 -7.97 -9.00 9.62
C THR A 222 -8.08 -9.28 8.12
N ALA A 223 -7.65 -10.47 7.72
CA ALA A 223 -7.70 -10.94 6.35
C ALA A 223 -8.21 -12.38 6.32
N TRP A 224 -9.03 -12.70 5.33
CA TRP A 224 -9.49 -14.06 5.04
C TRP A 224 -9.44 -14.29 3.54
N GLY A 225 -9.07 -15.49 3.12
CA GLY A 225 -9.05 -15.85 1.71
C GLY A 225 -8.42 -17.22 1.50
N LYS A 226 -8.37 -17.66 0.25
CA LYS A 226 -7.67 -18.89 -0.10
C LYS A 226 -6.20 -18.62 -0.33
N ASN A 227 -5.36 -19.55 0.11
CA ASN A 227 -3.94 -19.56 -0.26
C ASN A 227 -3.69 -20.35 -1.55
N GLY A 228 -2.44 -20.39 -2.04
CA GLY A 228 -2.04 -21.19 -3.21
C GLY A 228 -2.33 -22.68 -3.08
N TYR A 229 -2.35 -23.23 -1.85
CA TYR A 229 -2.85 -24.59 -1.58
C TYR A 229 -4.38 -24.75 -1.73
N ARG A 230 -5.10 -23.69 -2.10
CA ARG A 230 -6.57 -23.58 -2.15
C ARG A 230 -7.25 -23.83 -0.81
N ARG A 231 -6.55 -23.62 0.30
CA ARG A 231 -7.07 -23.75 1.66
C ARG A 231 -7.51 -22.39 2.18
N GLU A 232 -8.60 -22.38 2.92
CA GLU A 232 -9.03 -21.19 3.65
C GLU A 232 -7.98 -20.82 4.70
N THR A 233 -7.56 -19.56 4.67
CA THR A 233 -6.57 -18.97 5.56
C THR A 233 -7.18 -17.73 6.18
N SER A 234 -6.88 -17.49 7.46
CA SER A 234 -7.14 -16.23 8.13
C SER A 234 -5.85 -15.64 8.69
N MET A 235 -5.80 -14.32 8.79
CA MET A 235 -4.71 -13.61 9.44
C MET A 235 -5.25 -12.41 10.19
N HIS A 236 -4.70 -12.13 11.35
CA HIS A 236 -5.10 -11.03 12.21
C HIS A 236 -3.87 -10.28 12.68
N SER A 237 -3.96 -8.96 12.80
CA SER A 237 -2.87 -8.16 13.33
C SER A 237 -3.35 -6.98 14.14
N ILE A 238 -2.53 -6.56 15.09
CA ILE A 238 -2.65 -5.28 15.78
C ILE A 238 -1.35 -4.50 15.57
N ASP A 239 -1.47 -3.22 15.24
CA ASP A 239 -0.34 -2.33 15.03
C ASP A 239 -0.53 -1.01 15.77
N TYR A 240 0.55 -0.49 16.32
CA TYR A 240 0.55 0.79 17.02
C TYR A 240 1.81 1.58 16.65
N ALA A 241 1.65 2.86 16.39
CA ALA A 241 2.74 3.81 16.21
C ALA A 241 2.49 5.07 17.05
N TYR A 242 3.53 5.51 17.74
CA TYR A 242 3.59 6.78 18.44
C TYR A 242 4.68 7.64 17.80
N THR A 243 4.35 8.90 17.56
CA THR A 243 5.27 9.89 17.03
C THR A 243 5.25 11.14 17.89
N TRP A 244 6.42 11.55 18.37
CA TRP A 244 6.67 12.85 18.95
C TRP A 244 7.36 13.77 17.92
N ARG A 245 6.89 15.01 17.79
CA ARG A 245 7.45 16.03 16.91
C ARG A 245 7.83 17.26 17.72
N GLU A 246 9.05 17.76 17.56
CA GLU A 246 9.56 18.94 18.28
C GLU A 246 8.73 20.19 18.02
N ASN A 247 8.29 20.39 16.77
CA ASN A 247 7.50 21.54 16.34
C ASN A 247 6.00 21.25 16.20
N GLY A 248 5.53 20.13 16.74
CA GLY A 248 4.14 19.73 16.61
C GLY A 248 3.75 19.38 15.17
N ILE A 249 2.62 19.93 14.69
CA ILE A 249 2.13 19.75 13.31
C ILE A 249 2.88 20.62 12.29
N GLU A 250 3.70 21.55 12.76
CA GLU A 250 4.49 22.44 11.89
C GLU A 250 5.71 21.71 11.31
N LEU A 251 6.18 22.21 10.16
CA LEU A 251 7.30 21.61 9.45
C LEU A 251 8.64 21.77 10.20
N GLY A 252 9.51 20.78 10.03
CA GLY A 252 10.87 20.76 10.59
C GLY A 252 10.95 20.34 12.06
N GLY A 253 12.16 20.45 12.63
CA GLY A 253 12.45 19.98 13.99
C GLY A 253 12.75 18.48 14.05
N ARG A 254 13.05 17.99 15.25
CA ARG A 254 13.33 16.58 15.50
C ARG A 254 12.05 15.76 15.63
N GLU A 255 12.15 14.49 15.26
CA GLU A 255 11.09 13.50 15.41
C GLU A 255 11.61 12.31 16.21
N PHE A 256 10.77 11.75 17.08
CA PHE A 256 10.97 10.43 17.68
C PHE A 256 9.73 9.58 17.42
N SER A 257 9.93 8.43 16.78
CA SER A 257 8.86 7.50 16.46
C SER A 257 9.19 6.11 17.01
N ILE A 258 8.19 5.47 17.63
CA ILE A 258 8.26 4.08 18.07
C ILE A 258 6.96 3.39 17.69
N GLY A 259 7.07 2.16 17.20
CA GLY A 259 5.91 1.36 16.85
C GLY A 259 6.13 -0.11 17.16
N ALA A 260 5.03 -0.84 17.20
CA ALA A 260 5.02 -2.29 17.33
C ALA A 260 3.86 -2.83 16.50
N GLU A 261 4.07 -4.00 15.92
CA GLU A 261 3.02 -4.76 15.27
C GLU A 261 3.11 -6.23 15.69
N TYR A 262 1.95 -6.87 15.75
CA TYR A 262 1.81 -8.28 16.08
C TYR A 262 0.88 -8.92 15.06
N PHE A 263 1.32 -10.04 14.50
CA PHE A 263 0.56 -10.84 13.55
C PHE A 263 0.28 -12.23 14.12
N TYR A 264 -0.88 -12.75 13.78
CA TYR A 264 -1.35 -14.08 14.12
C TYR A 264 -2.01 -14.70 12.89
N ARG A 265 -1.60 -15.92 12.56
CA ARG A 265 -2.06 -16.69 11.40
C ARG A 265 -2.29 -18.13 11.82
#